data_AF-A0A395MKG6-F1
#
_entry.id   AF-A0A395MKG6-F1
#
_cell.length_a   1.000
_cell.length_b   1.000
_cell.length_c   1.000
_cell.angle_alpha   90.00
_cell.angle_beta   90.00
_cell.angle_gamma   90.00
#
_symmetry.space_group_name_H-M   'P 1'
#
loop_
_entity.id
_entity.type
_entity.pdbx_description
1 polymer ?
#
loop_
_entity_poly.entity_id
_entity_poly.type
_entity_poly.pdbx_seq_one_letter_code
_entity_poly.pdbx_strand_id
1 'polypeptide(L)'
;MKFSLATVTALVAASAPTAMAADWKCNGSWNDGGLKRLSFKFQGYCEDRSGQCFLSAIRGKGLTVHNWQAWKTDDNGWWQVDLSTTAGLAWQVNNAIEQVTGSWRGCWPNQ
;
A
#
# COMPACT_ATOMS: atom_id res chain seq x y z
N MET A 1 16.30 -39.48 -44.32
CA MET A 1 15.71 -38.14 -44.30
C MET A 1 16.43 -37.34 -43.22
N LYS A 2 17.12 -36.25 -43.59
CA LYS A 2 17.86 -35.40 -42.64
C LYS A 2 16.92 -34.27 -42.22
N PHE A 3 16.46 -34.29 -40.97
CA PHE A 3 15.68 -33.19 -40.41
C PHE A 3 16.63 -32.06 -40.05
N SER A 4 16.46 -30.92 -40.72
CA SER A 4 17.27 -29.71 -40.52
C SER A 4 16.84 -29.04 -39.21
N LEU A 5 17.79 -28.80 -38.29
CA LEU A 5 17.62 -28.16 -36.98
C LEU A 5 17.40 -26.63 -37.04
N ALA A 6 17.00 -26.10 -38.19
CA ALA A 6 16.64 -24.70 -38.29
C ALA A 6 15.15 -24.55 -37.95
N THR A 7 14.82 -23.55 -37.13
CA THR A 7 13.45 -23.12 -36.78
C THR A 7 12.83 -23.85 -35.59
N VAL A 8 13.15 -23.43 -34.36
CA VAL A 8 12.16 -22.96 -33.35
C VAL A 8 12.94 -22.22 -32.25
N THR A 9 13.39 -20.99 -32.51
CA THR A 9 13.59 -20.02 -31.42
C THR A 9 12.23 -19.36 -31.19
N ALA A 10 11.37 -20.04 -30.44
CA ALA A 10 10.18 -19.42 -29.90
C ALA A 10 10.64 -18.36 -28.90
N LEU A 11 10.58 -17.09 -29.31
CA LEU A 11 10.56 -15.97 -28.38
C LEU A 11 9.31 -16.18 -27.50
N VAL A 12 9.52 -16.77 -26.33
CA VAL A 12 8.60 -16.56 -25.22
C VAL A 12 8.83 -15.11 -24.79
N ALA A 13 8.18 -14.18 -25.49
CA ALA A 13 7.91 -12.87 -24.94
C ALA A 13 7.00 -13.12 -23.75
N ALA A 14 7.63 -13.34 -22.59
CA ALA A 14 6.93 -13.41 -21.33
C ALA A 14 6.06 -12.16 -21.26
N SER A 15 4.75 -12.37 -21.36
CA SER A 15 3.75 -11.44 -20.85
C SER A 15 3.94 -11.39 -19.35
N ALA A 16 5.03 -10.77 -18.91
CA ALA A 16 5.15 -10.33 -17.53
C ALA A 16 3.93 -9.43 -17.33
N PRO A 17 3.05 -9.72 -16.36
CA PRO A 17 2.06 -8.73 -15.99
C PRO A 17 2.84 -7.44 -15.78
N THR A 18 2.44 -6.35 -16.43
CA THR A 18 2.92 -5.01 -16.08
C THR A 18 2.63 -4.85 -14.60
N ALA A 19 3.61 -5.18 -13.77
CA ALA A 19 3.59 -4.88 -12.36
C ALA A 19 3.52 -3.37 -12.34
N MET A 20 2.32 -2.84 -12.09
CA MET A 20 2.12 -1.42 -11.86
C MET A 20 3.17 -1.04 -10.82
N ALA A 21 4.00 -0.04 -11.13
CA ALA A 21 5.05 0.37 -10.23
C ALA A 21 4.41 0.64 -8.86
N ALA A 22 4.95 0.00 -7.82
CA ALA A 22 4.33 0.06 -6.51
C ALA A 22 4.33 1.51 -6.02
N ASP A 23 3.16 2.04 -5.68
CA ASP A 23 2.97 3.44 -5.29
C ASP A 23 2.03 3.57 -4.10
N TRP A 24 2.16 4.67 -3.36
CA TRP A 24 1.30 4.98 -2.22
C TRP A 24 1.12 6.49 -2.07
N LYS A 25 -0.05 6.95 -1.67
CA LYS A 25 -0.33 8.39 -1.56
C LYS A 25 -1.24 8.70 -0.39
N CYS A 26 -1.03 9.88 0.19
CA CYS A 26 -1.93 10.46 1.17
C CYS A 26 -3.29 10.72 0.49
N ASN A 27 -4.38 10.48 1.21
CA ASN A 27 -5.73 10.82 0.75
C ASN A 27 -6.35 11.93 1.62
N GLY A 28 -6.35 11.77 2.95
CA GLY A 28 -6.87 12.81 3.83
C GLY A 28 -6.73 12.48 5.31
N SER A 29 -7.06 13.47 6.14
CA SER A 29 -7.17 13.30 7.59
C SER A 29 -8.28 14.16 8.16
N TRP A 30 -9.09 13.62 9.07
CA TRP A 30 -10.17 14.35 9.75
C TRP A 30 -10.32 13.88 11.19
N ASN A 31 -11.10 14.62 11.99
CA ASN A 31 -11.33 14.27 13.38
C ASN A 31 -12.37 13.15 13.46
N ASP A 32 -12.15 12.19 14.35
CA ASP A 32 -13.02 11.04 14.60
C ASP A 32 -13.25 10.92 16.11
N GLY A 33 -14.08 11.81 16.64
CA GLY A 33 -14.24 12.00 18.09
C GLY A 33 -12.93 12.45 18.74
N GLY A 34 -12.45 11.69 19.73
CA GLY A 34 -11.15 11.92 20.39
C GLY A 34 -9.94 11.38 19.63
N LEU A 35 -10.16 10.80 18.45
CA LEU A 35 -9.12 10.24 17.58
C LEU A 35 -8.92 11.10 16.32
N LYS A 36 -7.83 10.82 15.61
CA LYS A 36 -7.61 11.30 14.26
C LYS A 36 -7.80 10.16 13.27
N ARG A 37 -8.67 10.35 12.28
CA ARG A 37 -8.82 9.44 11.15
C ARG A 37 -7.90 9.85 10.02
N LEU A 38 -7.17 8.88 9.49
CA LEU A 38 -6.14 9.02 8.47
C LEU A 38 -6.49 8.10 7.31
N SER A 39 -6.32 8.58 6.09
CA SER A 39 -6.67 7.85 4.87
C SER A 39 -5.54 7.89 3.86
N PHE A 40 -5.07 6.75 3.37
CA PHE A 40 -4.06 6.67 2.31
C PHE A 40 -4.45 5.63 1.27
N LYS A 41 -3.88 5.75 0.08
CA LYS A 41 -4.03 4.78 -1.00
C LYS A 41 -2.70 4.07 -1.25
N PHE A 42 -2.75 2.81 -1.68
CA PHE A 42 -1.57 2.03 -2.08
C PHE A 42 -1.87 1.15 -3.29
N GLN A 43 -0.84 0.83 -4.07
CA GLN A 43 -0.88 -0.13 -5.17
C GLN A 43 0.49 -0.82 -5.25
N GLY A 44 0.52 -2.11 -5.57
CA GLY A 44 1.74 -2.92 -5.63
C GLY A 44 2.33 -3.28 -4.25
N TYR A 45 1.68 -2.91 -3.15
CA TYR A 45 2.11 -3.21 -1.78
C TYR A 45 1.02 -3.99 -1.04
N CYS A 46 1.29 -5.19 -0.54
CA CYS A 46 0.41 -5.89 0.42
C CYS A 46 -1.07 -6.05 -0.01
N GLU A 47 -1.32 -6.06 -1.31
CA GLU A 47 -2.65 -6.27 -1.90
C GLU A 47 -3.15 -7.70 -1.66
N ASP A 48 -2.25 -8.68 -1.68
CA ASP A 48 -2.51 -10.09 -1.40
C ASP A 48 -3.04 -10.32 0.02
N ARG A 49 -2.84 -9.35 0.91
CA ARG A 49 -3.30 -9.36 2.30
C ARG A 49 -4.23 -8.21 2.63
N SER A 50 -4.85 -7.57 1.64
CA SER A 50 -5.77 -6.44 1.86
C SER A 50 -5.21 -5.37 2.81
N GLY A 51 -3.94 -5.00 2.62
CA GLY A 51 -3.27 -3.97 3.43
C GLY A 51 -2.86 -4.39 4.85
N GLN A 52 -3.00 -5.66 5.25
CA GLN A 52 -2.69 -6.10 6.62
C GLN A 52 -1.22 -5.88 7.04
N CYS A 53 -0.27 -5.82 6.09
CA CYS A 53 1.11 -5.45 6.43
C CYS A 53 1.20 -4.04 7.01
N PHE A 54 0.46 -3.08 6.45
CA PHE A 54 0.42 -1.71 6.96
C PHE A 54 -0.17 -1.68 8.35
N LEU A 55 -1.28 -2.39 8.59
CA LEU A 55 -1.88 -2.50 9.93
C LEU A 55 -0.88 -3.08 10.95
N SER A 56 -0.16 -4.14 10.56
CA SER A 56 0.87 -4.76 11.40
C SER A 56 2.00 -3.79 11.72
N ALA A 57 2.53 -3.08 10.71
CA ALA A 57 3.58 -2.09 10.90
C ALA A 57 3.13 -0.93 11.81
N ILE A 58 1.90 -0.42 11.61
CA ILE A 58 1.33 0.67 12.42
C ILE A 58 1.19 0.23 13.88
N ARG A 59 0.64 -0.96 14.13
CA ARG A 59 0.56 -1.53 15.49
C ARG A 59 1.95 -1.78 16.07
N GLY A 60 2.93 -2.16 15.25
CA GLY A 60 4.33 -2.30 15.63
C GLY A 60 4.98 -1.00 16.11
N LYS A 61 4.44 0.17 15.75
CA LYS A 61 4.84 1.47 16.33
C LYS A 61 4.20 1.77 17.69
N GLY A 62 3.45 0.82 18.26
CA GLY A 62 2.73 0.99 19.53
C GLY A 62 1.42 1.76 19.40
N LEU A 63 0.92 1.98 18.18
CA LEU A 63 -0.33 2.68 17.97
C LEU A 63 -1.54 1.75 18.15
N THR A 64 -2.50 2.20 18.95
CA THR A 64 -3.84 1.62 18.94
C THR A 64 -4.56 2.08 17.68
N VAL A 65 -4.99 1.09 16.88
CA VAL A 65 -5.68 1.33 15.60
C VAL A 65 -7.14 0.95 15.74
N HIS A 66 -8.01 1.93 15.50
CA HIS A 66 -9.45 1.79 15.42
C HIS A 66 -9.90 1.89 13.96
N ASN A 67 -11.08 1.34 13.66
CA ASN A 67 -11.76 1.52 12.37
C ASN A 67 -10.86 1.21 11.16
N TRP A 68 -9.97 0.21 11.27
CA TRP A 68 -9.15 -0.22 10.14
C TRP A 68 -10.06 -0.75 9.04
N GLN A 69 -9.98 -0.12 7.88
CA GLN A 69 -10.71 -0.51 6.68
C GLN A 69 -9.72 -0.44 5.53
N ALA A 70 -9.65 -1.52 4.75
CA ALA A 70 -8.83 -1.59 3.55
C ALA A 70 -9.67 -2.20 2.45
N TRP A 71 -9.84 -1.49 1.33
CA TRP A 71 -10.66 -1.96 0.21
C TRP A 71 -10.03 -1.55 -1.11
N LYS A 72 -10.32 -2.34 -2.15
CA LYS A 72 -9.92 -2.00 -3.51
C LYS A 72 -10.83 -0.88 -4.03
N THR A 73 -10.24 0.13 -4.62
CA THR A 73 -10.95 1.23 -5.25
C THR A 73 -11.20 0.91 -6.73
N ASP A 74 -12.15 1.62 -7.34
CA ASP A 74 -12.41 1.53 -8.78
C ASP A 74 -11.27 2.16 -9.63
N ASP A 75 -10.36 2.90 -8.97
CA ASP A 75 -9.19 3.51 -9.61
C ASP A 75 -8.12 2.43 -9.90
N ASN A 76 -8.09 1.87 -11.12
CA ASN A 76 -6.99 1.08 -11.72
C ASN A 76 -5.99 0.40 -10.75
N GLY A 77 -6.50 -0.47 -9.87
CA GLY A 77 -5.68 -1.30 -8.98
C GLY A 77 -5.24 -0.66 -7.67
N TRP A 78 -5.65 0.57 -7.38
CA TRP A 78 -5.44 1.19 -6.08
C TRP A 78 -6.33 0.57 -5.01
N TRP A 79 -5.75 0.42 -3.83
CA TRP A 79 -6.43 0.15 -2.58
C TRP A 79 -6.47 1.43 -1.77
N GLN A 80 -7.53 1.61 -0.99
CA GLN A 80 -7.65 2.66 -0.01
C GLN A 80 -7.68 2.05 1.38
N VAL A 81 -7.00 2.71 2.31
CA VAL A 81 -7.00 2.42 3.73
C VAL A 81 -7.53 3.63 4.47
N ASP A 82 -8.42 3.36 5.41
CA ASP A 82 -8.75 4.29 6.47
C ASP A 82 -8.41 3.65 7.82
N LEU A 83 -7.91 4.47 8.74
CA LEU A 83 -7.73 4.09 10.13
C LEU A 83 -7.89 5.28 11.06
N SER A 84 -8.25 5.02 12.31
CA SER A 84 -8.27 6.03 13.37
C SER A 84 -7.25 5.68 14.45
N THR A 85 -6.50 6.68 14.91
CA THR A 85 -5.53 6.53 16.01
C THR A 85 -5.51 7.79 16.87
N THR A 86 -4.74 7.80 17.95
CA THR A 86 -4.62 8.96 18.84
C THR A 86 -4.13 10.19 18.07
N ALA A 87 -4.81 11.32 18.24
CA ALA A 87 -4.41 12.59 17.62
C ALA A 87 -3.01 13.01 18.09
N GLY A 88 -2.24 13.63 17.19
CA GLY A 88 -0.84 14.00 17.41
C GLY A 88 0.16 12.86 17.16
N LEU A 89 -0.30 11.64 16.90
CA LEU A 89 0.55 10.49 16.58
C LEU A 89 0.52 10.08 15.10
N ALA A 90 -0.06 10.89 14.21
CA ALA A 90 -0.13 10.55 12.79
C ALA A 90 1.26 10.42 12.12
N TRP A 91 2.30 11.04 12.69
CA TRP A 91 3.68 10.88 12.22
C TRP A 91 4.20 9.45 12.37
N GLN A 92 3.76 8.70 13.38
CA GLN A 92 4.12 7.29 13.54
C GLN A 92 3.47 6.42 12.47
N VAL A 93 2.28 6.79 12.00
CA VAL A 93 1.63 6.13 10.86
C VAL A 93 2.45 6.35 9.59
N ASN A 94 2.97 7.56 9.36
CA ASN A 94 3.86 7.81 8.22
C ASN A 94 5.14 6.93 8.30
N ASN A 95 5.75 6.79 9.48
CA ASN A 95 6.94 5.95 9.67
C ASN A 95 6.63 4.47 9.41
N ALA A 96 5.44 4.01 9.78
CA ALA A 96 5.00 2.64 9.51
C ALA A 96 4.75 2.41 8.02
N ILE A 97 4.18 3.40 7.31
CA ILE A 97 4.02 3.32 5.86
C ILE A 97 5.38 3.27 5.17
N GLU A 98 6.32 4.14 5.55
CA GLU A 98 7.69 4.13 5.04
C GLU A 98 8.38 2.78 5.27
N GLN A 99 8.17 2.15 6.43
CA GLN A 99 8.71 0.80 6.69
C GLN A 99 8.20 -0.25 5.70
N VAL A 100 6.96 -0.13 5.22
CA VAL A 100 6.37 -1.08 4.26
C VAL A 100 6.77 -0.73 2.82
N THR A 101 6.84 0.55 2.49
CA THR A 101 7.01 1.02 1.09
C THR A 101 8.44 1.41 0.74
N GLY A 102 9.32 1.53 1.74
CA GLY A 102 10.68 2.04 1.58
C GLY A 102 10.75 3.51 1.13
N SER A 103 9.63 4.25 1.18
CA SER A 103 9.56 5.63 0.72
C SER A 103 8.79 6.53 1.68
N TRP A 104 9.38 7.67 2.01
CA TRP A 104 8.76 8.71 2.83
C TRP A 104 8.14 9.82 1.97
N ARG A 105 6.88 10.17 2.24
CA ARG A 105 6.18 11.31 1.61
C ARG A 105 5.68 12.37 2.60
N GLY A 106 5.60 12.04 3.89
CA GLY A 106 5.19 12.96 4.95
C GLY A 106 3.74 13.47 4.84
N CYS A 107 2.74 12.60 5.06
CA CYS A 107 1.33 12.94 4.85
C CYS A 107 0.72 13.83 5.93
N TRP A 108 1.00 13.51 7.19
CA TRP A 108 0.32 14.11 8.34
C TRP A 108 1.30 14.46 9.45
N PRO A 109 2.27 15.35 9.19
CA PRO A 109 3.08 15.87 10.27
C PRO A 109 2.15 16.65 11.22
N ASN A 110 2.10 16.24 12.49
CA ASN A 110 1.38 16.92 13.58
C ASN A 110 -0.16 16.78 13.60
N GLN A 111 -0.75 15.80 12.90
CA GLN A 111 -2.19 15.47 13.05
C GLN A 111 -2.44 14.40 14.11
#